data_AF-A0A2T6DHV6-F1
#
_entry.id   AF-A0A2T6DHV6-F1
#
_cell.length_a   1.000
_cell.length_b   1.000
_cell.length_c   1.000
_cell.angle_alpha   90.00
_cell.angle_beta   90.00
_cell.angle_gamma   90.00
#
_symmetry.space_group_name_H-M   'P 1'
#
loop_
_entity.id
_entity.type
_entity.pdbx_description
1 polymer ?
#
loop_
_entity_poly.entity_id
_entity_poly.type
_entity_poly.pdbx_seq_one_letter_code
_entity_poly.pdbx_strand_id
1 'polypeptide(L)'
;MFGRKKVPARLTPNEYWERYRHLRNRWPEPFLEHAPSLQARVIMAVGVLDKQFNYNGGVNWDEDADREYLDELRDQLACYEGFTTDEKQRIEWALDEILECGRELQSKGESSRPASTAIDILVCRSVDWVLAHPDEVKTDGDGEYLGHD
;
A
#
# COMPACT_ATOMS: atom_id res chain seq x y z
N MET A 1 28.05 -2.66 -29.54
CA MET A 1 28.09 -2.95 -28.08
C MET A 1 26.67 -2.96 -27.57
N PHE A 2 26.10 -4.12 -27.26
CA PHE A 2 24.76 -4.20 -26.68
C PHE A 2 24.88 -4.08 -25.16
N GLY A 3 24.61 -2.89 -24.62
CA GLY A 3 24.49 -2.70 -23.18
C GLY A 3 23.30 -3.51 -22.68
N ARG A 4 23.56 -4.60 -21.94
CA ARG A 4 22.53 -5.29 -21.18
C ARG A 4 21.94 -4.27 -20.20
N LYS A 5 20.71 -3.82 -20.47
CA LYS A 5 19.92 -3.05 -19.48
C LYS A 5 19.81 -3.94 -18.25
N LYS A 6 20.45 -3.53 -17.14
CA LYS A 6 20.35 -4.21 -15.85
C LYS A 6 18.86 -4.20 -15.49
N VAL A 7 18.21 -5.34 -15.53
CA VAL A 7 16.87 -5.49 -14.96
C VAL A 7 17.03 -5.13 -13.48
N PRO A 8 16.28 -4.16 -12.94
CA PRO A 8 16.33 -3.89 -11.51
C PRO A 8 16.06 -5.20 -10.77
N ALA A 9 16.95 -5.57 -9.85
CA ALA A 9 16.75 -6.77 -9.05
C ALA A 9 15.47 -6.58 -8.24
N ARG A 10 14.53 -7.53 -8.32
CA ARG A 10 13.39 -7.56 -7.40
C ARG A 10 13.93 -7.66 -5.98
N LEU A 11 13.33 -6.91 -5.07
CA LEU A 11 13.67 -6.97 -3.66
C LEU A 11 13.30 -8.35 -3.09
N THR A 12 14.02 -8.78 -2.07
CA THR A 12 13.63 -9.92 -1.25
C THR A 12 12.41 -9.56 -0.38
N PRO A 13 11.66 -10.57 0.13
CA PRO A 13 10.52 -10.29 1.01
C PRO A 13 10.87 -9.42 2.22
N ASN A 14 12.05 -9.64 2.83
CA ASN A 14 12.50 -8.83 3.97
C ASN A 14 12.79 -7.37 3.58
N GLU A 15 13.43 -7.15 2.43
CA GLU A 15 13.70 -5.80 1.92
C GLU A 15 12.41 -5.05 1.60
N TYR A 16 11.39 -5.73 1.06
CA TYR A 16 10.05 -5.15 0.86
C TYR A 16 9.45 -4.69 2.19
N TRP A 17 9.46 -5.56 3.21
CA TRP A 17 8.92 -5.24 4.53
C TRP A 17 9.68 -4.11 5.23
N GLU A 18 11.02 -4.10 5.15
CA GLU A 18 11.83 -3.00 5.67
C GLU A 18 11.49 -1.68 4.99
N ARG A 19 11.39 -1.67 3.65
CA ARG A 19 11.04 -0.49 2.88
C ARG A 19 9.65 0.02 3.23
N TYR A 20 8.68 -0.90 3.31
CA TYR A 20 7.31 -0.59 3.72
C TYR A 20 7.26 0.03 5.11
N ARG A 21 7.96 -0.52 6.11
CA ARG A 21 8.03 0.07 7.46
C ARG A 21 8.61 1.47 7.44
N HIS A 22 9.64 1.73 6.64
CA HIS A 22 10.17 3.08 6.47
C HIS A 22 9.13 4.05 5.88
N LEU A 23 8.36 3.61 4.88
CA LEU A 23 7.29 4.43 4.27
C LEU A 23 6.14 4.67 5.25
N ARG A 24 5.71 3.65 5.99
CA ARG A 24 4.67 3.77 7.03
C ARG A 24 5.08 4.71 8.17
N ASN A 25 6.36 4.71 8.55
CA ASN A 25 6.87 5.67 9.54
C ASN A 25 6.91 7.11 9.02
N ARG A 26 7.07 7.30 7.70
CA ARG A 26 7.04 8.62 7.06
C ARG A 26 5.63 9.17 6.96
N TRP A 27 4.65 8.31 6.73
CA TRP A 27 3.23 8.64 6.66
C TRP A 27 2.45 7.82 7.71
N PRO A 28 2.59 8.16 9.00
CA PRO A 28 1.79 7.52 10.04
C PRO A 28 0.32 7.80 9.78
N GLU A 29 -0.58 6.90 10.17
CA GLU A 29 -2.02 6.91 9.82
C GLU A 29 -2.81 8.10 10.44
N PRO A 30 -3.22 9.12 9.67
CA PRO A 30 -4.56 9.68 9.79
C PRO A 30 -5.47 9.08 8.70
N PHE A 31 -6.75 9.39 8.70
CA PHE A 31 -7.71 8.97 7.67
C PHE A 31 -7.21 9.29 6.24
N LEU A 32 -7.66 8.53 5.21
CA LEU A 32 -7.23 8.75 3.81
C LEU A 32 -7.45 10.19 3.33
N GLU A 33 -8.49 10.86 3.81
CA GLU A 33 -8.80 12.25 3.50
C GLU A 33 -7.69 13.25 3.86
N HIS A 34 -6.76 12.87 4.75
CA HIS A 34 -5.65 13.70 5.19
C HIS A 34 -4.31 13.28 4.58
N ALA A 35 -4.31 12.33 3.65
CA ALA A 35 -3.09 11.86 3.01
C ALA A 35 -2.44 12.97 2.15
N PRO A 36 -1.15 13.30 2.37
CA PRO A 36 -0.49 14.41 1.68
C PRO A 36 -0.14 14.14 0.21
N SER A 37 -0.20 12.88 -0.24
CA SER A 37 0.08 12.47 -1.62
C SER A 37 -0.60 11.13 -1.95
N LEU A 38 -0.61 10.75 -3.23
CA LEU A 38 -1.08 9.42 -3.66
C LEU A 38 -0.20 8.30 -3.08
N GLN A 39 1.12 8.52 -2.96
CA GLN A 39 2.00 7.57 -2.29
C GLN A 39 1.56 7.34 -0.83
N ALA A 40 1.23 8.43 -0.13
CA ALA A 40 0.72 8.37 1.23
C ALA A 40 -0.60 7.59 1.29
N ARG A 41 -1.58 7.87 0.41
CA ARG A 41 -2.87 7.14 0.37
C ARG A 41 -2.67 5.63 0.23
N VAL A 42 -1.84 5.20 -0.72
CA VAL A 42 -1.54 3.78 -0.94
C VAL A 42 -0.92 3.13 0.30
N ILE A 43 0.11 3.77 0.89
CA ILE A 43 0.81 3.21 2.06
C ILE A 43 -0.08 3.22 3.30
N MET A 44 -0.88 4.27 3.50
CA MET A 44 -1.82 4.38 4.61
C MET A 44 -2.93 3.33 4.50
N ALA A 45 -3.46 3.09 3.30
CA ALA A 45 -4.46 2.04 3.06
C ALA A 45 -3.91 0.63 3.38
N VAL A 46 -2.71 0.29 2.90
CA VAL A 46 -2.07 -0.99 3.31
C VAL A 46 -1.78 -0.99 4.82
N GLY A 47 -1.41 0.14 5.41
CA GLY A 47 -1.16 0.33 6.84
C GLY A 47 -2.34 -0.07 7.71
N VAL A 48 -3.52 0.44 7.37
CA VAL A 48 -4.78 0.13 8.06
C VAL A 48 -5.09 -1.36 7.95
N LEU A 49 -5.05 -1.94 6.74
CA LEU A 49 -5.35 -3.36 6.54
C LEU A 49 -4.33 -4.29 7.24
N ASP A 50 -3.05 -3.97 7.20
CA ASP A 50 -1.99 -4.70 7.92
C ASP A 50 -2.24 -4.66 9.43
N LYS A 51 -2.50 -3.48 9.99
CA LYS A 51 -2.88 -3.34 11.40
C LYS A 51 -4.12 -4.16 11.73
N GLN A 52 -5.11 -4.11 10.86
CA GLN A 52 -6.39 -4.76 11.06
C GLN A 52 -6.23 -6.28 11.15
N PHE A 53 -5.53 -6.91 10.21
CA PHE A 53 -5.44 -8.37 10.16
C PHE A 53 -4.24 -8.96 10.90
N ASN A 54 -3.05 -8.32 10.85
CA ASN A 54 -1.84 -8.88 11.46
C ASN A 54 -1.62 -8.47 12.92
N TYR A 55 -2.26 -7.38 13.39
CA TYR A 55 -2.09 -6.90 14.78
C TYR A 55 -3.36 -7.04 15.62
N ASN A 56 -4.52 -6.66 15.06
CA ASN A 56 -5.80 -6.73 15.77
C ASN A 56 -6.54 -8.07 15.58
N GLY A 57 -6.04 -8.94 14.70
CA GLY A 57 -6.71 -10.21 14.34
C GLY A 57 -8.07 -10.01 13.66
N GLY A 58 -8.33 -8.84 13.09
CA GLY A 58 -9.56 -8.50 12.38
C GLY A 58 -10.76 -8.18 13.28
N VAL A 59 -10.58 -8.09 14.61
CA VAL A 59 -11.67 -7.91 15.58
C VAL A 59 -12.46 -6.61 15.37
N ASN A 60 -11.82 -5.58 14.83
CA ASN A 60 -12.45 -4.27 14.59
C ASN A 60 -12.97 -4.11 13.14
N TRP A 61 -13.08 -5.20 12.38
CA TRP A 61 -13.37 -5.11 10.94
C TRP A 61 -14.78 -4.59 10.75
N ASP A 62 -14.92 -3.59 9.90
CA ASP A 62 -16.21 -3.04 9.49
C ASP A 62 -16.16 -2.86 7.97
N GLU A 63 -16.99 -3.61 7.23
CA GLU A 63 -16.95 -3.57 5.76
C GLU A 63 -17.23 -2.17 5.21
N ASP A 64 -18.08 -1.36 5.85
CA ASP A 64 -18.41 -0.02 5.34
C ASP A 64 -17.25 0.95 5.57
N ALA A 65 -16.56 0.86 6.72
CA ALA A 65 -15.41 1.69 7.03
C ALA A 65 -14.14 1.24 6.29
N ASP A 66 -13.87 -0.07 6.23
CA ASP A 66 -12.63 -0.61 5.69
C ASP A 66 -12.61 -0.68 4.15
N ARG A 67 -13.79 -0.64 3.51
CA ARG A 67 -13.94 -0.69 2.05
C ARG A 67 -13.27 0.49 1.34
N GLU A 68 -13.21 1.67 1.96
CA GLU A 68 -12.54 2.82 1.37
C GLU A 68 -11.05 2.54 1.08
N TYR A 69 -10.38 1.78 1.96
CA TYR A 69 -8.98 1.41 1.79
C TYR A 69 -8.80 0.35 0.71
N LEU A 70 -9.75 -0.61 0.61
CA LEU A 70 -9.73 -1.61 -0.45
C LEU A 70 -9.94 -0.98 -1.84
N ASP A 71 -10.90 -0.07 -1.95
CA ASP A 71 -11.22 0.61 -3.20
C ASP A 71 -10.06 1.52 -3.64
N GLU A 72 -9.43 2.25 -2.70
CA GLU A 72 -8.21 3.01 -2.98
C GLU A 72 -7.09 2.13 -3.56
N LEU A 73 -6.85 0.96 -2.95
CA LEU A 73 -5.82 0.05 -3.43
C LEU A 73 -6.17 -0.58 -4.77
N ARG A 74 -7.46 -0.83 -5.03
CA ARG A 74 -7.90 -1.32 -6.35
C ARG A 74 -7.63 -0.26 -7.43
N ASP A 75 -8.02 0.97 -7.18
CA ASP A 75 -7.83 2.10 -8.10
C ASP A 75 -6.35 2.37 -8.39
N GLN A 76 -5.49 2.35 -7.37
CA GLN A 76 -4.08 2.66 -7.55
C GLN A 76 -3.25 1.46 -8.04
N LEU A 77 -3.49 0.26 -7.50
CA LEU A 77 -2.63 -0.90 -7.78
C LEU A 77 -3.16 -1.77 -8.93
N ALA A 78 -4.45 -2.11 -8.95
CA ALA A 78 -4.96 -3.03 -9.96
C ALA A 78 -5.04 -2.37 -11.36
N CYS A 79 -5.30 -1.06 -11.40
CA CYS A 79 -5.32 -0.31 -12.66
C CYS A 79 -3.93 0.08 -13.18
N TYR A 80 -2.87 0.02 -12.35
CA TYR A 80 -1.54 0.48 -12.75
C TYR A 80 -0.94 -0.33 -13.92
N GLU A 81 -0.65 0.32 -15.03
CA GLU A 81 -0.13 -0.33 -16.25
C GLU A 81 1.29 -0.92 -16.10
N GLY A 82 2.06 -0.48 -15.10
CA GLY A 82 3.41 -0.98 -14.86
C GLY A 82 3.47 -2.40 -14.26
N PHE A 83 2.35 -2.93 -13.75
CA PHE A 83 2.27 -4.32 -13.31
C PHE A 83 1.91 -5.28 -14.43
N THR A 84 2.47 -6.48 -14.38
CA THR A 84 2.09 -7.55 -15.31
C THR A 84 0.66 -8.03 -15.04
N THR A 85 0.05 -8.71 -16.02
CA THR A 85 -1.28 -9.33 -15.85
C THR A 85 -1.33 -10.25 -14.63
N ASP A 86 -0.30 -11.07 -14.43
CA ASP A 86 -0.22 -11.97 -13.27
C ASP A 86 -0.13 -11.21 -11.95
N GLU A 87 0.57 -10.07 -11.93
CA GLU A 87 0.66 -9.21 -10.74
C GLU A 87 -0.69 -8.57 -10.43
N LYS A 88 -1.39 -8.07 -11.44
CA LYS A 88 -2.75 -7.52 -11.29
C LYS A 88 -3.73 -8.56 -10.77
N GLN A 89 -3.71 -9.79 -11.31
CA GLN A 89 -4.54 -10.88 -10.82
C GLN A 89 -4.26 -11.21 -9.35
N ARG A 90 -2.99 -11.19 -8.93
CA ARG A 90 -2.61 -11.42 -7.53
C ARG A 90 -3.04 -10.27 -6.61
N ILE A 91 -3.01 -9.03 -7.10
CA ILE A 91 -3.51 -7.86 -6.36
C ILE A 91 -5.02 -7.98 -6.15
N GLU A 92 -5.79 -8.24 -7.21
CA GLU A 92 -7.24 -8.42 -7.11
C GLU A 92 -7.60 -9.58 -6.17
N TRP A 93 -6.92 -10.72 -6.32
CA TRP A 93 -7.10 -11.84 -5.37
C TRP A 93 -6.82 -11.42 -3.93
N ALA A 94 -5.77 -10.65 -3.67
CA ALA A 94 -5.44 -10.21 -2.31
C ALA A 94 -6.50 -9.28 -1.72
N LEU A 95 -7.03 -8.34 -2.53
CA LEU A 95 -8.09 -7.43 -2.10
C LEU A 95 -9.40 -8.18 -1.79
N ASP A 96 -9.78 -9.10 -2.68
CA ASP A 96 -11.00 -9.91 -2.51
C ASP A 96 -10.85 -10.88 -1.32
N GLU A 97 -9.67 -11.44 -1.10
CA GLU A 97 -9.39 -12.33 0.02
C GLU A 97 -9.49 -11.61 1.36
N ILE A 98 -9.00 -10.37 1.45
CA ILE A 98 -9.13 -9.52 2.65
C ILE A 98 -10.60 -9.23 2.93
N LEU A 99 -11.35 -8.83 1.89
CA LEU A 99 -12.78 -8.56 2.01
C LEU A 99 -13.55 -9.79 2.49
N GLU A 100 -13.26 -10.96 1.94
CA GLU A 100 -13.92 -12.20 2.35
C GLU A 100 -13.54 -12.62 3.78
N CYS A 101 -12.27 -12.51 4.16
CA CYS A 101 -11.84 -12.74 5.55
C CYS A 101 -12.58 -11.80 6.52
N GLY A 102 -12.71 -10.53 6.15
CA GLY A 102 -13.45 -9.53 6.92
C GLY A 102 -14.94 -9.85 7.06
N ARG A 103 -15.59 -10.29 5.97
CA ARG A 103 -16.98 -10.75 5.97
C ARG A 103 -17.18 -11.97 6.86
N GLU A 104 -16.26 -12.93 6.82
CA GLU A 104 -16.29 -14.09 7.71
C GLU A 104 -16.18 -13.66 9.17
N LEU A 105 -15.24 -12.75 9.51
CA LEU A 105 -15.11 -12.19 10.86
C LEU A 105 -16.40 -11.51 11.32
N GLN A 106 -16.99 -10.65 10.48
CA GLN A 106 -18.20 -9.92 10.84
C GLN A 106 -19.42 -10.83 11.01
N SER A 107 -19.54 -11.88 10.19
CA SER A 107 -20.69 -12.79 10.20
C SER A 107 -20.58 -13.96 11.18
N LYS A 108 -19.36 -14.48 11.41
CA LYS A 108 -19.10 -15.70 12.19
C LYS A 108 -18.28 -15.44 13.46
N GLY A 109 -17.68 -14.26 13.61
CA GLY A 109 -16.76 -13.92 14.70
C GLY A 109 -15.33 -14.45 14.49
N GLU A 110 -15.09 -15.22 13.43
CA GLU A 110 -13.78 -15.74 13.05
C GLU A 110 -13.66 -15.87 11.53
N SER A 111 -12.45 -15.72 11.00
CA SER A 111 -12.12 -16.08 9.63
C SER A 111 -11.63 -17.53 9.58
N SER A 112 -12.05 -18.26 8.56
CA SER A 112 -11.57 -19.63 8.28
C SER A 112 -10.09 -19.69 7.89
N ARG A 113 -9.50 -18.54 7.52
CA ARG A 113 -8.13 -18.43 7.01
C ARG A 113 -7.47 -17.09 7.35
N PRO A 114 -6.14 -17.06 7.49
CA PRO A 114 -5.42 -15.82 7.74
C PRO A 114 -5.29 -14.97 6.47
N ALA A 115 -5.48 -13.65 6.59
CA ALA A 115 -5.27 -12.70 5.50
C ALA A 115 -3.79 -12.32 5.29
N SER A 116 -2.85 -12.87 6.05
CA SER A 116 -1.44 -12.46 6.05
C SER A 116 -0.78 -12.54 4.66
N THR A 117 -1.07 -13.60 3.90
CA THR A 117 -0.56 -13.76 2.53
C THR A 117 -1.08 -12.67 1.59
N ALA A 118 -2.33 -12.26 1.75
CA ALA A 118 -2.91 -11.17 0.97
C ALA A 118 -2.23 -9.83 1.34
N ILE A 119 -2.01 -9.58 2.63
CA ILE A 119 -1.27 -8.40 3.11
C ILE A 119 0.16 -8.38 2.57
N ASP A 120 0.89 -9.50 2.59
CA ASP A 120 2.24 -9.59 2.04
C ASP A 120 2.30 -9.17 0.56
N ILE A 121 1.30 -9.59 -0.23
CA ILE A 121 1.19 -9.21 -1.64
C ILE A 121 0.98 -7.69 -1.76
N LEU A 122 0.05 -7.13 -1.00
CA LEU A 122 -0.24 -5.69 -1.04
C LEU A 122 0.95 -4.84 -0.55
N VAL A 123 1.70 -5.30 0.45
CA VAL A 123 2.95 -4.67 0.90
C VAL A 123 3.98 -4.66 -0.23
N CYS A 124 4.22 -5.78 -0.90
CA CYS A 124 5.18 -5.82 -2.00
C CYS A 124 4.78 -4.88 -3.14
N ARG A 125 3.50 -4.89 -3.53
CA ARG A 125 3.01 -4.12 -4.69
C ARG A 125 2.86 -2.64 -4.39
N SER A 126 2.47 -2.26 -3.18
CA SER A 126 2.48 -0.85 -2.77
C SER A 126 3.90 -0.27 -2.80
N VAL A 127 4.90 -1.02 -2.34
CA VAL A 127 6.31 -0.58 -2.43
C VAL A 127 6.77 -0.46 -3.88
N ASP A 128 6.49 -1.44 -4.74
CA ASP A 128 6.81 -1.36 -6.17
C ASP A 128 6.16 -0.13 -6.83
N TRP A 129 4.89 0.11 -6.50
CA TRP A 129 4.12 1.25 -7.01
C TRP A 129 4.73 2.58 -6.55
N VAL A 130 5.05 2.72 -5.26
CA VAL A 130 5.69 3.93 -4.70
C VAL A 130 7.04 4.20 -5.36
N LEU A 131 7.85 3.16 -5.58
CA LEU A 131 9.15 3.30 -6.26
C LEU A 131 9.00 3.76 -7.72
N ALA A 132 7.90 3.41 -8.38
CA ALA A 132 7.62 3.84 -9.75
C ALA A 132 6.99 5.24 -9.86
N HIS A 133 6.42 5.77 -8.78
CA HIS A 133 5.75 7.07 -8.74
C HIS A 133 6.39 8.02 -7.73
N PRO A 134 7.69 8.36 -7.85
CA PRO A 134 8.35 9.23 -6.88
C PRO A 134 7.57 10.53 -6.74
N ASP A 135 7.21 10.91 -5.50
CA ASP A 135 6.67 12.24 -5.22
C ASP A 135 7.60 13.27 -5.88
N GLU A 136 7.02 14.25 -6.59
CA GLU A 136 7.79 15.39 -7.05
C GLU A 136 8.44 16.00 -5.81
N VAL A 137 9.78 15.97 -5.77
CA VAL A 137 10.51 16.73 -4.77
C VAL A 137 10.14 18.18 -5.05
N LYS A 138 9.28 18.76 -4.19
CA LYS A 138 9.24 20.21 -4.04
C LYS A 138 10.65 20.58 -3.64
N THR A 139 11.45 20.95 -4.63
CA THR A 139 12.66 21.69 -4.36
C THR A 139 12.14 22.94 -3.71
N ASP A 140 12.50 23.17 -2.45
CA ASP A 140 12.29 24.45 -1.78
C ASP A 140 13.09 25.50 -2.56
N GLY A 141 12.51 25.93 -3.67
CA GLY A 141 13.10 26.73 -4.72
C GLY A 141 12.40 28.06 -4.84
N ASP A 142 11.78 28.55 -3.77
CA ASP A 142 11.27 29.93 -3.65
C ASP A 142 11.55 30.41 -2.22
N GLY A 143 12.78 30.20 -1.75
CA GLY A 143 13.33 31.07 -0.72
C GLY A 143 13.54 32.44 -1.33
N GLU A 144 12.47 33.23 -1.43
CA GLU A 144 12.56 34.68 -1.54
C GLU A 144 13.48 35.15 -0.43
N TYR A 145 14.74 35.40 -0.80
CA TYR A 145 15.68 36.17 -0.01
C TYR A 145 15.13 37.60 -0.02
N LEU A 146 14.18 37.89 0.86
CA LEU A 146 13.78 39.25 1.18
C LEU A 146 14.99 39.90 1.83
N GLY A 147 15.71 40.68 1.00
CA GLY A 147 16.74 41.58 1.45
C GLY A 147 16.19 42.43 2.59
N HIS A 148 16.88 42.40 3.72
CA HIS A 148 16.75 43.43 4.73
C HIS A 148 17.90 44.40 4.54
N ASP A 149 17.53 45.66 4.31
CA ASP A 149 18.38 46.86 4.29
C ASP A 149 19.27 46.99 5.53
#